data_AF-A0A1E5GQ73-F1
#
_entry.id   AF-A0A1E5GQ73-F1
#
_cell.length_a   1.000
_cell.length_b   1.000
_cell.length_c   1.000
_cell.angle_alpha   90.00
_cell.angle_beta   90.00
_cell.angle_gamma   90.00
#
_symmetry.space_group_name_H-M   'P 1'
#
loop_
_entity.id
_entity.type
_entity.pdbx_description
1 polymer ?
#
loop_
_entity_poly.entity_id
_entity_poly.type
_entity_poly.pdbx_seq_one_letter_code
_entity_poly.pdbx_strand_id
1 'polypeptide(L)'
;MIKKNVYLSLVFAVVAVFTFVGFGESAEAYVYLDKPTKVNEVFPDPAFAGYMAKQLKKNPNDLVTQAELDNITYVNISGMGVKSIEGIKYMHYNWAFHFFGNEVESIEPFRDWENHKLNNLQFYYNPISDISPLLGTKLPNLWILHIHFLNLDNSAFDVLTKFDTSMRLATLALKGNHMDDFHKLTKLPFRGSLWANLRYQDQEIKREPVTVGKQPLVIENTSTDNLPVIKKMPITNANGGVQNGDLSVSWNEEEIDYGTESLVMNVESATTSTANYNKPTVEYTLPLKWQPLMLGCDSVVRIGAKFDPLSNASAYDAEDGDISDKVIVKESTVPVDENGIATKKGTYKVVFYVVDSDGNDGEQTVKVRVF
;
A
#
# COMPACT_ATOMS: atom_id res chain seq x y z
N MET A 1 -6.24 44.30 99.73
CA MET A 1 -6.47 44.55 98.30
C MET A 1 -6.05 43.30 97.53
N ILE A 2 -6.99 42.53 96.95
CA ILE A 2 -7.33 42.48 95.49
C ILE A 2 -6.17 41.81 94.71
N LYS A 3 -6.27 40.70 93.94
CA LYS A 3 -7.35 39.93 93.29
C LYS A 3 -6.79 38.56 92.83
N LYS A 4 -7.68 37.57 92.64
CA LYS A 4 -7.52 36.35 91.81
C LYS A 4 -7.30 36.71 90.32
N ASN A 5 -6.69 35.78 89.54
CA ASN A 5 -6.96 35.40 88.12
C ASN A 5 -5.85 34.39 87.72
N VAL A 6 -6.03 33.07 87.56
CA VAL A 6 -6.79 32.21 86.62
C VAL A 6 -6.43 32.38 85.12
N TYR A 7 -6.20 31.23 84.46
CA TYR A 7 -6.12 30.92 83.02
C TYR A 7 -4.76 31.19 82.34
N LEU A 8 -4.27 30.42 81.36
CA LEU A 8 -4.87 29.42 80.47
C LEU A 8 -3.75 28.55 79.88
N SER A 9 -3.97 27.25 79.76
CA SER A 9 -3.13 26.34 78.97
C SER A 9 -3.16 26.72 77.49
N LEU A 10 -2.01 26.96 76.86
CA LEU A 10 -1.90 27.03 75.41
C LEU A 10 -1.05 25.86 74.90
N VAL A 11 -1.74 24.84 74.41
CA VAL A 11 -1.17 23.78 73.59
C VAL A 11 -0.92 24.37 72.21
N PHE A 12 0.34 24.49 71.80
CA PHE A 12 0.68 24.82 70.42
C PHE A 12 0.42 23.60 69.54
N ALA A 13 -0.70 23.63 68.80
CA ALA A 13 -0.89 22.79 67.64
C ALA A 13 0.05 23.30 66.53
N VAL A 14 1.05 22.50 66.17
CA VAL A 14 1.85 22.74 64.97
C VAL A 14 0.95 22.46 63.77
N VAL A 15 0.37 23.51 63.21
CA VAL A 15 -0.23 23.46 61.87
C VAL A 15 0.94 23.45 60.89
N ALA A 16 1.30 22.27 60.41
CA ALA A 16 2.14 22.14 59.23
C ALA A 16 1.35 22.71 58.04
N VAL A 17 1.63 23.96 57.69
CA VAL A 17 1.23 24.54 56.40
C VAL A 17 2.05 23.81 55.35
N PHE A 18 1.49 22.73 54.79
CA PHE A 18 1.96 22.23 53.51
C PHE A 18 1.62 23.31 52.49
N THR A 19 2.59 24.16 52.17
CA THR A 19 2.60 24.79 50.86
C THR A 19 2.68 23.66 49.87
N PHE A 20 1.54 23.37 49.23
CA PHE A 20 1.46 22.54 48.06
C PHE A 20 2.34 23.22 47.01
N VAL A 21 3.61 22.84 46.95
CA VAL A 21 4.39 22.99 45.73
C VAL A 21 3.71 21.99 44.82
N GLY A 22 2.75 22.47 44.04
CA GLY A 22 2.23 21.70 42.92
C GLY A 22 3.44 21.30 42.11
N PHE A 23 3.81 20.03 42.17
CA PHE A 23 4.39 19.40 41.01
C PHE A 23 3.33 19.61 39.93
N GLY A 24 3.56 20.62 39.09
CA GLY A 24 2.87 20.69 37.83
C GLY A 24 3.27 19.44 37.09
N GLU A 25 2.45 18.38 37.21
CA GLU A 25 2.18 17.55 36.05
C GLU A 25 1.88 18.55 34.93
N SER A 26 2.72 18.55 33.90
CA SER A 26 2.46 19.34 32.71
C SER A 26 1.03 19.04 32.30
N ALA A 27 0.14 20.04 32.33
CA ALA A 27 -1.27 19.85 32.02
C ALA A 27 -1.37 19.08 30.69
N GLU A 28 -1.81 17.82 30.77
CA GLU A 28 -1.96 16.93 29.64
C GLU A 28 -2.93 17.58 28.65
N ALA A 29 -2.55 17.65 27.37
CA ALA A 29 -3.20 18.49 26.38
C ALA A 29 -4.27 17.69 25.62
N TYR A 30 -5.20 17.08 26.36
CA TYR A 30 -6.32 16.36 25.77
C TYR A 30 -7.26 17.31 25.00
N VAL A 31 -7.89 16.78 23.95
CA VAL A 31 -8.94 17.47 23.20
C VAL A 31 -10.29 17.15 23.82
N TYR A 32 -10.96 18.15 24.39
CA TYR A 32 -12.22 17.97 25.10
C TYR A 32 -13.42 18.47 24.30
N LEU A 33 -14.59 17.89 24.56
CA LEU A 33 -15.85 18.52 24.17
C LEU A 33 -16.10 19.78 25.02
N ASP A 34 -16.24 20.94 24.35
CA ASP A 34 -16.54 22.22 25.01
C ASP A 34 -17.93 22.26 25.67
N LYS A 35 -18.84 21.42 25.18
CA LYS A 35 -20.24 21.34 25.62
C LYS A 35 -20.84 19.97 25.30
N PRO A 36 -21.94 19.58 25.95
CA PRO A 36 -22.71 18.41 25.52
C PRO A 36 -23.08 18.53 24.04
N THR A 37 -22.74 17.52 23.26
CA THR A 37 -22.86 17.49 21.79
C THR A 37 -23.57 16.21 21.37
N LYS A 38 -24.30 16.19 20.25
CA LYS A 38 -24.99 14.95 19.84
C LYS A 38 -23.98 13.86 19.50
N VAL A 39 -24.29 12.60 19.81
CA VAL A 39 -23.39 11.48 19.50
C VAL A 39 -23.01 11.45 18.01
N ASN A 40 -23.95 11.68 17.09
CA ASN A 40 -23.66 11.72 15.64
C ASN A 40 -22.96 13.01 15.15
N GLU A 41 -22.90 14.06 15.96
CA GLU A 41 -22.08 15.23 15.68
C GLU A 41 -20.63 15.00 16.17
N VAL A 42 -20.45 14.26 17.26
CA VAL A 42 -19.13 13.84 17.76
C VAL A 42 -18.52 12.77 16.86
N PHE A 43 -19.32 11.79 16.46
CA PHE A 43 -18.94 10.67 15.59
C PHE A 43 -19.79 10.74 14.30
N PRO A 44 -19.35 11.42 13.24
CA PRO A 44 -20.13 11.62 12.03
C PRO A 44 -20.41 10.33 11.23
N ASP A 45 -19.55 9.32 11.37
CA ASP A 45 -19.77 8.01 10.75
C ASP A 45 -20.97 7.30 11.39
N PRO A 46 -22.02 6.91 10.63
CA PRO A 46 -23.23 6.33 11.21
C PRO A 46 -22.99 5.02 11.96
N ALA A 47 -22.05 4.18 11.51
CA ALA A 47 -21.75 2.91 12.16
C ALA A 47 -21.01 3.16 13.48
N PHE A 48 -20.05 4.08 13.49
CA PHE A 48 -19.35 4.49 14.71
C PHE A 48 -20.31 5.18 15.69
N ALA A 49 -21.13 6.12 15.24
CA ALA A 49 -22.16 6.79 16.06
C ALA A 49 -23.12 5.79 16.69
N GLY A 50 -23.60 4.81 15.91
CA GLY A 50 -24.48 3.76 16.39
C GLY A 50 -23.82 2.89 17.46
N TYR A 51 -22.54 2.53 17.28
CA TYR A 51 -21.77 1.82 18.29
C TYR A 51 -21.65 2.63 19.58
N MET A 52 -21.25 3.91 19.48
CA MET A 52 -21.06 4.78 20.64
C MET A 52 -22.37 5.05 21.38
N ALA A 53 -23.45 5.32 20.66
CA ALA A 53 -24.78 5.48 21.22
C ALA A 53 -25.19 4.25 22.04
N LYS A 54 -24.93 3.03 21.52
CA LYS A 54 -25.19 1.78 22.25
C LYS A 54 -24.35 1.65 23.53
N GLN A 55 -23.05 1.98 23.50
CA GLN A 55 -22.19 1.97 24.70
C GLN A 55 -22.71 2.94 25.76
N LEU A 56 -23.21 4.11 25.32
CA LEU A 56 -23.76 5.16 26.17
C LEU A 56 -25.19 4.88 26.65
N LYS A 57 -25.86 3.83 26.13
CA LYS A 57 -27.29 3.56 26.32
C LYS A 57 -28.17 4.73 25.87
N LYS A 58 -27.83 5.32 24.72
CA LYS A 58 -28.46 6.47 24.09
C LYS A 58 -28.80 6.19 22.62
N ASN A 59 -29.43 7.16 21.97
CA ASN A 59 -29.60 7.24 20.53
C ASN A 59 -28.54 8.17 19.90
N PRO A 60 -28.22 8.03 18.60
CA PRO A 60 -27.24 8.90 17.94
C PRO A 60 -27.56 10.41 17.98
N ASN A 61 -28.83 10.79 18.14
CA ASN A 61 -29.25 12.19 18.25
C ASN A 61 -29.28 12.72 19.69
N ASP A 62 -29.03 11.88 20.70
CA ASP A 62 -28.98 12.30 22.08
C ASP A 62 -27.65 13.00 22.38
N LEU A 63 -27.66 13.93 23.34
CA LEU A 63 -26.45 14.61 23.78
C LEU A 63 -25.55 13.67 24.59
N VAL A 64 -24.24 13.78 24.38
CA VAL A 64 -23.19 13.15 25.17
C VAL A 64 -22.25 14.22 25.72
N THR A 65 -21.78 13.99 26.94
CA THR A 65 -20.78 14.82 27.64
C THR A 65 -19.41 14.16 27.59
N GLN A 66 -18.34 14.94 27.79
CA GLN A 66 -16.99 14.38 27.90
C GLN A 66 -16.89 13.31 29.00
N ALA A 67 -17.47 13.55 30.18
CA ALA A 67 -17.44 12.61 31.28
C ALA A 67 -18.10 11.26 30.92
N GLU A 68 -19.11 11.27 30.05
CA GLU A 68 -19.71 10.04 29.53
C GLU A 68 -18.80 9.32 28.53
N LEU A 69 -18.07 10.04 27.67
CA LEU A 69 -17.06 9.47 26.77
C LEU A 69 -15.87 8.88 27.53
N ASP A 70 -15.39 9.56 28.57
CA ASP A 70 -14.26 9.13 29.40
C ASP A 70 -14.57 7.83 30.17
N ASN A 71 -15.84 7.48 30.37
CA ASN A 71 -16.26 6.20 30.96
C ASN A 71 -16.16 5.01 30.00
N ILE A 72 -16.00 5.26 28.70
CA ILE A 72 -15.89 4.20 27.69
C ILE A 72 -14.44 3.74 27.64
N THR A 73 -14.20 2.56 28.21
CA THR A 73 -12.85 2.02 28.37
C THR A 73 -12.46 1.04 27.25
N TYR A 74 -13.39 0.66 26.36
CA TYR A 74 -13.13 -0.27 25.27
C TYR A 74 -13.98 0.08 24.06
N VAL A 75 -13.36 0.19 22.89
CA VAL A 75 -14.05 0.48 21.63
C VAL A 75 -13.65 -0.57 20.60
N ASN A 76 -14.63 -1.28 20.06
CA ASN A 76 -14.44 -2.23 18.96
C ASN A 76 -15.55 -2.05 17.93
N ILE A 77 -15.17 -1.41 16.82
CA ILE A 77 -16.02 -1.11 15.66
C ILE A 77 -15.58 -1.90 14.42
N SER A 78 -14.95 -3.04 14.62
CA SER A 78 -14.37 -3.86 13.54
C SER A 78 -15.46 -4.51 12.69
N GLY A 79 -15.30 -4.54 11.36
CA GLY A 79 -16.28 -5.18 10.46
C GLY A 79 -17.62 -4.46 10.34
N MET A 80 -17.70 -3.18 10.72
CA MET A 80 -18.96 -2.43 10.79
C MET A 80 -19.21 -1.50 9.59
N GLY A 81 -18.31 -1.48 8.60
CA GLY A 81 -18.40 -0.58 7.44
C GLY A 81 -18.06 0.87 7.78
N VAL A 82 -17.23 1.08 8.80
CA VAL A 82 -16.78 2.41 9.24
C VAL A 82 -15.88 3.04 8.18
N LYS A 83 -16.11 4.29 7.84
CA LYS A 83 -15.32 5.09 6.88
C LYS A 83 -14.52 6.18 7.54
N SER A 84 -14.95 6.65 8.71
CA SER A 84 -14.27 7.68 9.47
C SER A 84 -14.22 7.35 10.96
N ILE A 85 -13.06 7.59 11.55
CA ILE A 85 -12.82 7.52 13.00
C ILE A 85 -12.89 8.90 13.67
N GLU A 86 -13.44 9.92 12.98
CA GLU A 86 -13.66 11.24 13.58
C GLU A 86 -14.45 11.11 14.89
N GLY A 87 -14.05 11.89 15.90
CA GLY A 87 -14.53 11.78 17.26
C GLY A 87 -13.62 10.97 18.19
N ILE A 88 -12.69 10.16 17.67
CA ILE A 88 -11.75 9.39 18.52
C ILE A 88 -10.86 10.28 19.38
N LYS A 89 -10.55 11.50 18.93
CA LYS A 89 -9.76 12.48 19.68
C LYS A 89 -10.33 12.86 21.04
N TYR A 90 -11.63 12.62 21.27
CA TYR A 90 -12.31 12.84 22.55
C TYR A 90 -12.30 11.61 23.49
N MET A 91 -11.65 10.51 23.09
CA MET A 91 -11.64 9.23 23.82
C MET A 91 -10.30 9.03 24.52
N HIS A 92 -10.22 9.36 25.81
CA HIS A 92 -8.94 9.48 26.53
C HIS A 92 -8.56 8.28 27.39
N TYR A 93 -9.52 7.39 27.69
CA TYR A 93 -9.37 6.34 28.71
C TYR A 93 -9.64 4.92 28.19
N ASN A 94 -9.83 4.75 26.89
CA ASN A 94 -9.99 3.40 26.34
C ASN A 94 -8.66 2.64 26.31
N TRP A 95 -8.65 1.42 26.85
CA TRP A 95 -7.47 0.56 26.89
C TRP A 95 -7.23 -0.17 25.57
N ALA A 96 -8.27 -0.34 24.75
CA ALA A 96 -8.15 -0.81 23.37
C ALA A 96 -9.04 -0.04 22.41
N PHE A 97 -8.57 0.09 21.17
CA PHE A 97 -9.36 0.56 20.03
C PHE A 97 -9.15 -0.36 18.83
N HIS A 98 -10.21 -1.05 18.44
CA HIS A 98 -10.21 -1.97 17.30
C HIS A 98 -11.18 -1.49 16.23
N PHE A 99 -10.69 -1.31 15.01
CA PHE A 99 -11.49 -0.92 13.86
C PHE A 99 -11.02 -1.63 12.58
N PHE A 100 -10.51 -2.85 12.71
CA PHE A 100 -10.07 -3.64 11.57
C PHE A 100 -11.23 -4.12 10.68
N GLY A 101 -10.97 -4.39 9.40
CA GLY A 101 -11.98 -4.87 8.46
C GLY A 101 -13.05 -3.81 8.15
N ASN A 102 -12.62 -2.59 7.88
CA ASN A 102 -13.49 -1.44 7.60
C ASN A 102 -13.03 -0.73 6.31
N GLU A 103 -13.63 0.42 6.01
CA GLU A 103 -13.37 1.24 4.82
C GLU A 103 -12.69 2.57 5.21
N VAL A 104 -11.90 2.57 6.29
CA VAL A 104 -11.19 3.78 6.75
C VAL A 104 -9.98 4.02 5.85
N GLU A 105 -9.96 5.15 5.14
CA GLU A 105 -8.82 5.53 4.28
C GLU A 105 -7.81 6.42 5.03
N SER A 106 -8.27 7.17 6.03
CA SER A 106 -7.46 8.15 6.75
C SER A 106 -7.60 8.01 8.26
N ILE A 107 -6.45 8.04 8.94
CA ILE A 107 -6.34 8.10 10.39
C ILE A 107 -5.93 9.50 10.88
N GLU A 108 -6.16 10.53 10.06
CA GLU A 108 -5.97 11.93 10.41
C GLU A 108 -6.48 12.30 11.82
N PRO A 109 -7.65 11.83 12.29
CA PRO A 109 -8.13 12.11 13.65
C PRO A 109 -7.22 11.64 14.79
N PHE A 110 -6.19 10.83 14.52
CA PHE A 110 -5.16 10.46 15.49
C PHE A 110 -4.11 11.54 15.73
N ARG A 111 -3.94 12.55 14.86
CA ARG A 111 -2.78 13.46 14.94
C ARG A 111 -2.58 14.10 16.31
N ASP A 112 -3.65 14.44 17.01
CA ASP A 112 -3.59 15.04 18.35
C ASP A 112 -4.19 14.12 19.43
N TRP A 113 -4.28 12.81 19.15
CA TRP A 113 -4.90 11.87 20.07
C TRP A 113 -3.97 11.53 21.23
N GLU A 114 -4.39 11.94 22.43
CA GLU A 114 -3.74 11.64 23.69
C GLU A 114 -4.57 10.60 24.45
N ASN A 115 -3.97 9.43 24.72
CA ASN A 115 -4.61 8.37 25.49
C ASN A 115 -3.56 7.56 26.27
N HIS A 116 -3.60 7.71 27.58
CA HIS A 116 -2.65 7.11 28.51
C HIS A 116 -3.05 5.71 28.98
N LYS A 117 -4.23 5.20 28.57
CA LYS A 117 -4.68 3.84 28.90
C LYS A 117 -4.54 2.87 27.73
N LEU A 118 -4.47 3.39 26.51
CA LEU A 118 -4.42 2.59 25.30
C LEU A 118 -3.17 1.71 25.29
N ASN A 119 -3.38 0.40 25.33
CA ASN A 119 -2.34 -0.59 25.18
C ASN A 119 -2.48 -1.40 23.89
N ASN A 120 -3.64 -1.37 23.23
CA ASN A 120 -3.94 -2.23 22.09
C ASN A 120 -4.69 -1.48 20.99
N LEU A 121 -3.99 -1.18 19.90
CA LEU A 121 -4.51 -0.49 18.72
C LEU A 121 -4.44 -1.43 17.51
N GLN A 122 -5.59 -1.75 16.93
CA GLN A 122 -5.67 -2.68 15.78
C GLN A 122 -6.59 -2.16 14.71
N PHE A 123 -6.05 -1.98 13.51
CA PHE A 123 -6.79 -1.41 12.39
C PHE A 123 -6.44 -1.98 11.02
N TYR A 124 -5.88 -3.18 11.02
CA TYR A 124 -5.62 -3.98 9.82
C TYR A 124 -6.86 -4.20 8.94
N TYR A 125 -6.69 -4.61 7.68
CA TYR A 125 -7.80 -4.70 6.70
C TYR A 125 -8.58 -3.38 6.56
N ASN A 126 -7.86 -2.29 6.29
CA ASN A 126 -8.41 -1.00 5.91
C ASN A 126 -7.54 -0.43 4.76
N PRO A 127 -8.10 0.39 3.85
CA PRO A 127 -7.35 0.98 2.74
C PRO A 127 -6.43 2.16 3.15
N ILE A 128 -5.79 2.09 4.33
CA ILE A 128 -4.93 3.14 4.87
C ILE A 128 -3.55 3.07 4.23
N SER A 129 -3.08 4.17 3.65
CA SER A 129 -1.72 4.30 3.10
C SER A 129 -0.80 5.19 3.93
N ASP A 130 -1.36 6.12 4.72
CA ASP A 130 -0.58 7.06 5.53
C ASP A 130 -0.77 6.82 7.04
N ILE A 131 0.34 6.52 7.72
CA ILE A 131 0.41 6.40 9.18
C ILE A 131 1.12 7.57 9.86
N SER A 132 1.48 8.61 9.12
CA SER A 132 2.08 9.83 9.66
C SER A 132 1.30 10.49 10.80
N PRO A 133 -0.06 10.42 10.88
CA PRO A 133 -0.79 10.94 12.02
C PRO A 133 -0.41 10.30 13.35
N LEU A 134 0.12 9.06 13.35
CA LEU A 134 0.59 8.42 14.59
C LEU A 134 1.77 9.16 15.24
N LEU A 135 2.54 9.96 14.50
CA LEU A 135 3.65 10.74 15.05
C LEU A 135 3.21 11.85 16.00
N GLY A 136 1.99 12.36 15.86
CA GLY A 136 1.46 13.38 16.77
C GLY A 136 0.74 12.79 17.99
N THR A 137 0.47 11.48 17.98
CA THR A 137 -0.20 10.82 19.10
C THR A 137 0.66 10.78 20.36
N LYS A 138 0.01 10.77 21.54
CA LYS A 138 0.66 10.49 22.81
C LYS A 138 0.05 9.22 23.42
N LEU A 139 0.70 8.09 23.14
CA LEU A 139 0.25 6.75 23.53
C LEU A 139 1.34 6.02 24.35
N PRO A 140 1.68 6.51 25.55
CA PRO A 140 2.84 6.03 26.32
C PRO A 140 2.76 4.56 26.73
N ASN A 141 1.54 3.99 26.75
CA ASN A 141 1.29 2.60 27.15
C ASN A 141 0.97 1.68 25.97
N LEU A 142 1.12 2.13 24.72
CA LEU A 142 0.84 1.32 23.54
C LEU A 142 1.76 0.10 23.50
N TRP A 143 1.17 -1.09 23.63
CA TRP A 143 1.86 -2.38 23.72
C TRP A 143 1.69 -3.20 22.44
N ILE A 144 0.52 -3.11 21.80
CA ILE A 144 0.14 -3.83 20.58
C ILE A 144 -0.28 -2.82 19.52
N LEU A 145 0.41 -2.85 18.38
CA LEU A 145 0.05 -2.13 17.16
C LEU A 145 -0.07 -3.11 16.00
N HIS A 146 -1.28 -3.34 15.52
CA HIS A 146 -1.55 -4.21 14.37
C HIS A 146 -1.99 -3.39 13.16
N ILE A 147 -1.07 -3.25 12.20
CA ILE A 147 -1.19 -2.47 10.97
C ILE A 147 -0.81 -3.30 9.74
N HIS A 148 -1.19 -4.58 9.78
CA HIS A 148 -1.03 -5.50 8.67
C HIS A 148 -2.20 -5.36 7.69
N PHE A 149 -2.09 -5.84 6.45
CA PHE A 149 -3.13 -5.78 5.43
C PHE A 149 -3.72 -4.37 5.29
N LEU A 150 -2.84 -3.37 5.21
CA LEU A 150 -3.16 -2.00 4.81
C LEU A 150 -2.47 -1.72 3.46
N ASN A 151 -2.47 -0.48 3.02
CA ASN A 151 -1.81 -0.04 1.78
C ASN A 151 -0.51 0.73 2.08
N LEU A 152 0.23 0.33 3.11
CA LEU A 152 1.47 1.02 3.50
C LEU A 152 2.62 0.72 2.54
N ASP A 153 3.38 1.74 2.18
CA ASP A 153 4.62 1.64 1.40
C ASP A 153 5.87 1.92 2.27
N ASN A 154 7.04 2.03 1.65
CA ASN A 154 8.30 2.31 2.36
C ASN A 154 8.35 3.65 3.12
N SER A 155 7.41 4.58 2.89
CA SER A 155 7.27 5.80 3.70
C SER A 155 6.82 5.48 5.13
N ALA A 156 6.08 4.38 5.35
CA ALA A 156 5.68 3.94 6.67
C ALA A 156 6.89 3.61 7.56
N PHE A 157 8.01 3.14 6.99
CA PHE A 157 9.24 2.98 7.76
C PHE A 157 9.81 4.32 8.27
N ASP A 158 9.69 5.40 7.50
CA ASP A 158 10.16 6.73 7.94
C ASP A 158 9.32 7.26 9.09
N VAL A 159 8.05 6.84 9.18
CA VAL A 159 7.18 7.10 10.31
C VAL A 159 7.59 6.23 11.51
N LEU A 160 7.67 4.91 11.33
CA LEU A 160 7.97 3.96 12.41
C LEU A 160 9.34 4.20 13.07
N THR A 161 10.34 4.64 12.30
CA THR A 161 11.67 4.97 12.82
C THR A 161 11.69 6.25 13.67
N LYS A 162 10.65 7.09 13.57
CA LYS A 162 10.47 8.33 14.35
C LYS A 162 9.50 8.16 15.52
N PHE A 163 8.94 6.98 15.74
CA PHE A 163 8.06 6.73 16.88
C PHE A 163 8.79 7.06 18.19
N ASP A 164 8.03 7.61 19.13
CA ASP A 164 8.57 7.96 20.44
C ASP A 164 9.12 6.70 21.13
N THR A 165 10.39 6.74 21.52
CA THR A 165 11.07 5.71 22.32
C THR A 165 10.38 5.43 23.66
N SER A 166 9.51 6.33 24.14
CA SER A 166 8.67 6.10 25.32
C SER A 166 7.60 5.04 25.10
N MET A 167 7.17 4.81 23.85
CA MET A 167 6.21 3.76 23.51
C MET A 167 6.76 2.39 23.88
N ARG A 168 5.97 1.61 24.62
CA ARG A 168 6.34 0.28 25.10
C ARG A 168 5.88 -0.82 24.17
N LEU A 169 6.10 -0.63 22.87
CA LEU A 169 5.60 -1.56 21.87
C LEU A 169 6.28 -2.93 22.00
N ALA A 170 5.48 -3.96 22.26
CA ALA A 170 5.94 -5.35 22.31
C ALA A 170 5.53 -6.14 21.07
N THR A 171 4.41 -5.78 20.44
CA THR A 171 3.92 -6.43 19.22
C THR A 171 3.67 -5.40 18.14
N LEU A 172 4.35 -5.55 17.01
CA LEU A 172 4.11 -4.83 15.77
C LEU A 172 3.81 -5.82 14.65
N ALA A 173 2.65 -5.71 13.98
CA ALA A 173 2.30 -6.55 12.85
C ALA A 173 2.21 -5.71 11.57
N LEU A 174 3.01 -6.09 10.56
CA LEU A 174 3.21 -5.36 9.30
C LEU A 174 2.93 -6.23 8.05
N LYS A 175 2.41 -7.45 8.22
CA LYS A 175 2.08 -8.40 7.12
C LYS A 175 1.19 -7.77 6.04
N GLY A 176 1.27 -8.22 4.78
CA GLY A 176 0.36 -7.85 3.70
C GLY A 176 0.25 -6.35 3.40
N ASN A 177 1.35 -5.61 3.48
CA ASN A 177 1.46 -4.23 2.98
C ASN A 177 2.29 -4.22 1.68
N HIS A 178 2.81 -3.06 1.28
CA HIS A 178 3.64 -2.85 0.09
C HIS A 178 5.05 -2.34 0.45
N MET A 179 5.70 -2.99 1.43
CA MET A 179 6.99 -2.56 1.99
C MET A 179 8.10 -3.56 1.68
N ASP A 180 9.25 -3.08 1.18
CA ASP A 180 10.41 -3.91 0.80
C ASP A 180 11.77 -3.38 1.31
N ASP A 181 11.86 -2.18 1.90
CA ASP A 181 13.09 -1.61 2.48
C ASP A 181 13.34 -2.09 3.93
N PHE A 182 13.58 -3.39 4.07
CA PHE A 182 13.79 -4.03 5.37
C PHE A 182 15.06 -3.57 6.10
N HIS A 183 16.00 -2.91 5.44
CA HIS A 183 17.17 -2.34 6.11
C HIS A 183 16.78 -1.27 7.15
N LYS A 184 15.68 -0.53 6.94
CA LYS A 184 15.15 0.46 7.89
C LYS A 184 14.70 -0.16 9.22
N LEU A 185 14.50 -1.48 9.29
CA LEU A 185 14.16 -2.18 10.53
C LEU A 185 15.24 -2.07 11.60
N THR A 186 16.51 -1.98 11.18
CA THR A 186 17.65 -1.79 12.09
C THR A 186 17.60 -0.46 12.84
N LYS A 187 16.78 0.49 12.36
CA LYS A 187 16.63 1.84 12.93
C LYS A 187 15.38 1.98 13.79
N LEU A 188 14.59 0.92 13.97
CA LEU A 188 13.40 1.01 14.82
C LEU A 188 13.81 1.29 16.28
N PRO A 189 13.14 2.23 16.97
CA PRO A 189 13.52 2.65 18.32
C PRO A 189 13.21 1.61 19.41
N PHE A 190 12.54 0.51 19.07
CA PHE A 190 12.03 -0.47 20.03
C PHE A 190 13.13 -1.47 20.46
N ARG A 191 13.49 -1.45 21.75
CA ARG A 191 14.61 -2.22 22.31
C ARG A 191 14.20 -3.45 23.16
N GLY A 192 12.90 -3.72 23.32
CA GLY A 192 12.37 -4.84 24.11
C GLY A 192 12.21 -6.15 23.31
N SER A 193 11.53 -7.14 23.90
CA SER A 193 11.00 -8.31 23.18
C SER A 193 9.94 -7.86 22.19
N LEU A 194 10.37 -7.26 21.09
CA LEU A 194 9.55 -7.01 19.93
C LEU A 194 9.25 -8.39 19.34
N TRP A 195 8.18 -9.03 19.79
CA TRP A 195 7.48 -10.07 19.01
C TRP A 195 6.71 -9.34 17.94
N ALA A 196 7.45 -8.64 17.10
CA ALA A 196 6.85 -8.22 15.89
C ALA A 196 6.57 -9.52 15.15
N ASN A 197 5.28 -9.81 14.99
CA ASN A 197 4.80 -10.76 14.01
C ASN A 197 5.06 -10.13 12.64
N LEU A 198 6.36 -9.92 12.38
CA LEU A 198 7.02 -9.50 11.16
C LEU A 198 6.96 -10.63 10.18
N ARG A 199 5.78 -11.24 10.08
CA ARG A 199 5.42 -12.02 8.94
C ARG A 199 5.26 -11.00 7.81
N TYR A 200 6.36 -10.44 7.32
CA TYR A 200 6.40 -9.79 6.02
C TYR A 200 6.32 -10.85 4.90
N GLN A 201 5.71 -12.00 5.22
CA GLN A 201 5.34 -13.03 4.27
C GLN A 201 4.17 -12.49 3.48
N ASP A 202 4.12 -12.84 2.21
CA ASP A 202 2.97 -12.58 1.35
C ASP A 202 2.69 -11.05 1.26
N GLN A 203 3.74 -10.23 1.22
CA GLN A 203 3.62 -8.84 0.75
C GLN A 203 3.54 -8.89 -0.78
N GLU A 204 2.60 -8.17 -1.38
CA GLU A 204 2.51 -8.05 -2.83
C GLU A 204 2.85 -6.61 -3.21
N ILE A 205 3.79 -6.39 -4.14
CA ILE A 205 4.11 -5.08 -4.69
C ILE A 205 3.83 -5.12 -6.19
N LYS A 206 2.82 -4.36 -6.61
CA LYS A 206 2.51 -4.17 -8.03
C LYS A 206 3.44 -3.12 -8.62
N ARG A 207 4.17 -3.49 -9.67
CA ARG A 207 5.03 -2.59 -10.46
C ARG A 207 4.24 -1.89 -11.55
N GLU A 208 4.80 -0.82 -12.11
CA GLU A 208 4.28 -0.19 -13.31
C GLU A 208 4.33 -1.17 -14.50
N PRO A 209 3.34 -1.13 -15.42
CA PRO A 209 3.33 -1.99 -16.59
C PRO A 209 4.55 -1.80 -17.48
N VAL A 210 5.04 -2.87 -18.09
CA VAL A 210 6.15 -2.83 -19.06
C VAL A 210 5.72 -3.39 -20.41
N THR A 211 6.08 -2.68 -21.48
CA THR A 211 5.85 -3.12 -22.86
C THR A 211 6.86 -4.18 -23.28
N VAL A 212 6.38 -5.36 -23.68
CA VAL A 212 7.17 -6.46 -24.25
C VAL A 212 7.53 -6.13 -25.72
N GLY A 213 8.74 -6.49 -26.15
CA GLY A 213 9.20 -6.35 -27.55
C GLY A 213 10.00 -5.09 -27.91
N LYS A 214 10.23 -4.16 -26.98
CA LYS A 214 11.04 -2.93 -27.23
C LYS A 214 12.47 -2.99 -26.67
N GLN A 215 12.68 -3.82 -25.64
CA GLN A 215 13.95 -4.07 -24.94
C GLN A 215 13.83 -5.43 -24.22
N PRO A 216 14.95 -6.07 -23.83
CA PRO A 216 14.88 -7.09 -22.78
C PRO A 216 14.26 -6.49 -21.53
N LEU A 217 13.28 -7.19 -20.95
CA LEU A 217 12.67 -6.82 -19.69
C LEU A 217 13.69 -7.10 -18.58
N VAL A 218 14.24 -6.06 -17.95
CA VAL A 218 15.20 -6.20 -16.84
C VAL A 218 14.58 -5.73 -15.55
N ILE A 219 14.65 -6.58 -14.52
CA ILE A 219 14.18 -6.26 -13.18
C ILE A 219 15.33 -6.45 -12.21
N GLU A 220 15.77 -5.34 -11.61
CA GLU A 220 16.82 -5.35 -10.60
C GLU A 220 16.24 -5.61 -9.20
N ASN A 221 16.92 -6.45 -8.43
CA ASN A 221 16.68 -6.57 -7.00
C ASN A 221 17.29 -5.36 -6.29
N THR A 222 16.47 -4.34 -6.05
CA THR A 222 16.86 -3.09 -5.37
C THR A 222 17.02 -3.24 -3.85
N SER A 223 16.89 -4.45 -3.29
CA SER A 223 17.13 -4.68 -1.86
C SER A 223 18.54 -4.21 -1.50
N THR A 224 18.63 -3.29 -0.55
CA THR A 224 19.90 -2.76 -0.05
C THR A 224 20.56 -3.66 1.00
N ASP A 225 19.98 -4.83 1.28
CA ASP A 225 20.56 -5.83 2.17
C ASP A 225 21.83 -6.42 1.54
N ASN A 226 22.99 -5.90 1.97
CA ASN A 226 24.32 -6.26 1.48
C ASN A 226 24.87 -7.56 2.11
N LEU A 227 24.04 -8.60 2.27
CA LEU A 227 24.51 -9.88 2.78
C LEU A 227 25.05 -10.79 1.65
N PRO A 228 26.24 -11.42 1.83
CA PRO A 228 26.96 -12.11 0.76
C PRO A 228 26.37 -13.47 0.34
N VAL A 229 25.20 -13.88 0.86
CA VAL A 229 24.67 -15.24 0.66
C VAL A 229 23.26 -15.19 0.07
N ILE A 230 23.23 -15.22 -1.27
CA ILE A 230 22.13 -15.65 -2.13
C ILE A 230 20.78 -14.93 -1.93
N LYS A 231 20.58 -13.84 -2.68
CA LYS A 231 19.25 -13.34 -3.04
C LYS A 231 18.72 -14.22 -4.17
N LYS A 232 17.96 -15.27 -3.86
CA LYS A 232 17.24 -15.99 -4.92
C LYS A 232 16.01 -15.18 -5.27
N MET A 233 15.87 -14.80 -6.53
CA MET A 233 14.59 -14.41 -7.09
C MET A 233 14.03 -15.62 -7.85
N PRO A 234 13.29 -16.55 -7.21
CA PRO A 234 12.43 -17.43 -7.98
C PRO A 234 11.41 -16.57 -8.71
N ILE A 235 11.54 -16.51 -10.04
CA ILE A 235 10.47 -15.99 -10.89
C ILE A 235 9.62 -17.14 -11.34
N THR A 236 8.32 -16.91 -11.35
CA THR A 236 7.35 -17.77 -12.00
C THR A 236 6.58 -16.92 -12.99
N ASN A 237 6.58 -17.31 -14.27
CA ASN A 237 5.53 -16.84 -15.16
C ASN A 237 4.18 -17.42 -14.72
N ALA A 238 3.07 -16.96 -15.31
CA ALA A 238 1.73 -17.51 -15.02
C ALA A 238 1.63 -19.05 -15.18
N ASN A 239 2.60 -19.66 -15.89
CA ASN A 239 2.70 -21.08 -16.19
C ASN A 239 3.69 -21.85 -15.30
N GLY A 240 4.33 -21.21 -14.30
CA GLY A 240 5.16 -21.86 -13.29
C GLY A 240 6.63 -22.15 -13.68
N GLY A 241 7.15 -21.56 -14.75
CA GLY A 241 8.57 -21.69 -15.15
C GLY A 241 9.51 -20.96 -14.19
N VAL A 242 10.49 -21.67 -13.61
CA VAL A 242 11.45 -21.11 -12.62
C VAL A 242 12.82 -20.84 -13.25
N GLN A 243 13.29 -19.60 -13.19
CA GLN A 243 14.71 -19.27 -13.41
C GLN A 243 15.38 -18.84 -12.09
N ASN A 244 16.62 -19.29 -11.86
CA ASN A 244 17.42 -19.00 -10.67
C ASN A 244 18.75 -18.36 -11.11
N GLY A 245 19.18 -17.24 -10.53
CA GLY A 245 20.50 -16.71 -10.87
C GLY A 245 20.99 -15.52 -10.07
N ASP A 246 20.45 -14.34 -10.32
CA ASP A 246 21.22 -13.11 -10.12
C ASP A 246 20.46 -11.98 -9.39
N LEU A 247 21.20 -10.92 -9.05
CA LEU A 247 20.68 -9.66 -8.47
C LEU A 247 19.77 -8.88 -9.43
N SER A 248 19.63 -9.35 -10.66
CA SER A 248 18.71 -8.85 -11.67
C SER A 248 18.24 -10.04 -12.47
N VAL A 249 17.00 -10.03 -12.94
CA VAL A 249 16.57 -10.99 -13.97
C VAL A 249 16.18 -10.22 -15.22
N SER A 250 16.66 -10.75 -16.35
CA SER A 250 16.42 -10.22 -17.67
C SER A 250 15.67 -11.27 -18.48
N TRP A 251 14.62 -10.87 -19.17
CA TRP A 251 13.91 -11.70 -20.15
C TRP A 251 13.96 -11.05 -21.53
N ASN A 252 14.16 -11.88 -22.55
CA ASN A 252 13.86 -11.49 -23.92
C ASN A 252 12.38 -11.80 -24.24
N GLU A 253 11.81 -11.10 -25.23
CA GLU A 253 10.43 -11.34 -25.69
C GLU A 253 10.17 -12.83 -26.00
N GLU A 254 11.12 -13.50 -26.65
CA GLU A 254 11.02 -14.92 -27.03
C GLU A 254 10.90 -15.89 -25.84
N GLU A 255 11.22 -15.43 -24.62
CA GLU A 255 11.16 -16.23 -23.40
C GLU A 255 9.82 -16.08 -22.65
N ILE A 256 8.95 -15.19 -23.11
CA ILE A 256 7.64 -14.91 -22.53
C ILE A 256 6.56 -15.39 -23.51
N ASP A 257 5.65 -16.23 -23.04
CA ASP A 257 4.53 -16.69 -23.87
C ASP A 257 3.64 -15.50 -24.26
N TYR A 258 3.40 -15.33 -25.57
CA TYR A 258 2.52 -14.27 -26.09
C TYR A 258 1.14 -14.33 -25.42
N GLY A 259 0.67 -13.18 -24.92
CA GLY A 259 -0.56 -13.10 -24.14
C GLY A 259 -0.40 -13.28 -22.63
N THR A 260 0.84 -13.40 -22.13
CA THR A 260 1.08 -13.35 -20.68
C THR A 260 0.73 -11.96 -20.13
N GLU A 261 -0.24 -11.88 -19.21
CA GLU A 261 -0.71 -10.61 -18.63
C GLU A 261 0.24 -10.04 -17.56
N SER A 262 0.98 -10.89 -16.85
CA SER A 262 1.93 -10.46 -15.82
C SER A 262 2.99 -11.52 -15.48
N LEU A 263 4.10 -11.07 -14.90
CA LEU A 263 5.12 -11.93 -14.30
C LEU A 263 5.13 -11.75 -12.78
N VAL A 264 5.30 -12.85 -12.06
CA VAL A 264 5.35 -12.86 -10.60
C VAL A 264 6.73 -13.25 -10.13
N MET A 265 7.34 -12.40 -9.31
CA MET A 265 8.70 -12.59 -8.80
C MET A 265 8.68 -12.63 -7.29
N ASN A 266 9.21 -13.70 -6.71
CA ASN A 266 9.31 -13.80 -5.28
C ASN A 266 10.73 -13.46 -4.85
N VAL A 267 10.89 -12.48 -3.95
CA VAL A 267 12.17 -12.08 -3.39
C VAL A 267 12.20 -12.46 -1.92
N GLU A 268 13.11 -13.36 -1.57
CA GLU A 268 13.36 -13.73 -0.18
C GLU A 268 14.56 -12.97 0.38
N SER A 269 14.43 -12.39 1.57
CA SER A 269 15.62 -11.82 2.25
C SER A 269 16.54 -12.93 2.76
N ALA A 270 17.85 -12.68 2.72
CA ALA A 270 18.82 -13.52 3.40
C ALA A 270 18.94 -13.09 4.87
N THR A 271 18.69 -13.99 5.83
CA THR A 271 19.09 -13.77 7.23
C THR A 271 20.27 -14.68 7.57
N THR A 272 21.24 -14.17 8.33
CA THR A 272 22.36 -14.96 8.89
C THR A 272 22.02 -15.60 10.23
N SER A 273 20.80 -15.38 10.74
CA SER A 273 20.38 -15.85 12.06
C SER A 273 19.93 -17.31 12.01
N THR A 274 20.55 -18.16 12.83
CA THR A 274 20.17 -19.56 13.07
C THR A 274 18.86 -19.72 13.84
N ALA A 275 18.21 -18.63 14.24
CA ALA A 275 16.88 -18.69 14.83
C ALA A 275 15.83 -18.85 13.72
N ASN A 276 14.90 -19.79 13.89
CA ASN A 276 13.81 -20.16 12.96
C ASN A 276 12.80 -19.01 12.72
N TYR A 277 13.25 -17.84 12.32
CA TYR A 277 12.43 -16.78 11.79
C TYR A 277 12.25 -17.06 10.29
N ASN A 278 11.01 -17.30 9.87
CA ASN A 278 10.69 -17.39 8.45
C ASN A 278 11.23 -16.13 7.76
N LYS A 279 11.98 -16.32 6.67
CA LYS A 279 12.51 -15.22 5.86
C LYS A 279 11.32 -14.41 5.33
N PRO A 280 11.36 -13.06 5.41
CA PRO A 280 10.38 -12.27 4.69
C PRO A 280 10.49 -12.54 3.19
N THR A 281 9.32 -12.66 2.57
CA THR A 281 9.16 -12.92 1.13
C THR A 281 8.25 -11.84 0.59
N VAL A 282 8.74 -11.12 -0.43
CA VAL A 282 7.97 -10.11 -1.15
C VAL A 282 7.68 -10.66 -2.54
N GLU A 283 6.41 -10.71 -2.89
CA GLU A 283 5.93 -10.99 -4.23
C GLU A 283 5.85 -9.68 -5.01
N TYR A 284 6.46 -9.63 -6.18
CA TYR A 284 6.33 -8.53 -7.11
C TYR A 284 5.48 -8.99 -8.30
N THR A 285 4.40 -8.27 -8.54
CA THR A 285 3.56 -8.46 -9.73
C THR A 285 3.96 -7.41 -10.74
N LEU A 286 4.49 -7.83 -11.88
CA LEU A 286 4.80 -6.97 -13.01
C LEU A 286 3.74 -7.16 -14.11
N PRO A 287 2.83 -6.20 -14.32
CA PRO A 287 1.93 -6.22 -15.46
C PRO A 287 2.70 -6.07 -16.77
N LEU A 288 2.31 -6.84 -17.78
CA LEU A 288 2.85 -6.73 -19.13
C LEU A 288 1.86 -6.02 -20.06
N LYS A 289 2.41 -5.34 -21.05
CA LYS A 289 1.69 -4.81 -22.22
C LYS A 289 2.38 -5.35 -23.46
N TRP A 290 1.64 -5.90 -24.40
CA TRP A 290 2.23 -6.46 -25.61
C TRP A 290 2.30 -5.42 -26.71
N GLN A 291 3.25 -5.61 -27.62
CA GLN A 291 3.16 -4.97 -28.92
C GLN A 291 2.23 -5.78 -29.81
N PRO A 292 1.53 -5.12 -30.75
CA PRO A 292 0.81 -5.81 -31.80
C PRO A 292 1.66 -6.82 -32.56
N LEU A 293 1.20 -8.06 -32.59
CA LEU A 293 1.69 -9.09 -33.49
C LEU A 293 1.12 -8.87 -34.89
N MET A 294 1.98 -8.40 -35.80
CA MET A 294 1.66 -8.26 -37.21
C MET A 294 1.78 -9.60 -37.94
N LEU A 295 0.73 -9.98 -38.66
CA LEU A 295 0.70 -11.15 -39.52
C LEU A 295 0.58 -10.67 -40.98
N GLY A 296 1.61 -10.97 -41.76
CA GLY A 296 1.62 -10.68 -43.18
C GLY A 296 2.53 -11.67 -43.90
N CYS A 297 2.05 -12.24 -45.00
CA CYS A 297 2.83 -13.19 -45.79
C CYS A 297 3.35 -12.56 -47.08
N ASP A 298 4.47 -13.09 -47.56
CA ASP A 298 4.96 -12.78 -48.89
C ASP A 298 3.90 -13.16 -49.93
N SER A 299 3.67 -12.28 -50.91
CA SER A 299 2.62 -12.46 -51.92
C SER A 299 3.16 -12.44 -53.34
N VAL A 300 2.40 -13.05 -54.24
CA VAL A 300 2.73 -13.13 -55.66
C VAL A 300 1.57 -12.54 -56.46
N VAL A 301 1.89 -11.57 -57.33
CA VAL A 301 0.91 -10.82 -58.10
C VAL A 301 1.25 -10.95 -59.58
N ARG A 302 0.26 -11.25 -60.41
CA ARG A 302 0.45 -11.28 -61.86
C ARG A 302 0.52 -9.86 -62.40
N ILE A 303 1.43 -9.58 -63.33
CA ILE A 303 1.41 -8.29 -64.05
C ILE A 303 0.04 -8.05 -64.70
N GLY A 304 -0.48 -6.82 -64.58
CA GLY A 304 -1.82 -6.48 -65.04
C GLY A 304 -2.96 -6.88 -64.10
N ALA A 305 -2.68 -7.46 -62.92
CA ALA A 305 -3.68 -7.71 -61.89
C ALA A 305 -3.78 -6.55 -60.89
N LYS A 306 -4.96 -6.38 -60.28
CA LYS A 306 -5.17 -5.46 -59.16
C LYS A 306 -4.37 -5.90 -57.95
N PHE A 307 -3.66 -4.96 -57.33
CA PHE A 307 -2.89 -5.18 -56.13
C PHE A 307 -3.48 -4.33 -54.99
N ASP A 308 -3.95 -5.02 -53.95
CA ASP A 308 -4.34 -4.40 -52.69
C ASP A 308 -3.34 -4.84 -51.61
N PRO A 309 -2.47 -3.94 -51.12
CA PRO A 309 -1.47 -4.29 -50.12
C PRO A 309 -2.09 -4.77 -48.80
N LEU A 310 -3.28 -4.29 -48.40
CA LEU A 310 -3.88 -4.66 -47.11
C LEU A 310 -4.60 -6.02 -47.15
N SER A 311 -4.82 -6.58 -48.35
CA SER A 311 -5.61 -7.81 -48.52
C SER A 311 -5.06 -9.05 -47.77
N ASN A 312 -3.77 -9.06 -47.41
CA ASN A 312 -3.11 -10.14 -46.68
C ASN A 312 -2.42 -9.65 -45.40
N ALA A 313 -2.82 -8.48 -44.88
CA ALA A 313 -2.29 -7.95 -43.64
C ALA A 313 -3.35 -8.10 -42.55
N SER A 314 -2.97 -8.71 -41.44
CA SER A 314 -3.74 -8.74 -40.21
C SER A 314 -2.84 -8.42 -39.02
N ALA A 315 -3.46 -8.03 -37.92
CA ALA A 315 -2.76 -7.71 -36.69
C ALA A 315 -3.58 -8.17 -35.50
N TYR A 316 -2.91 -8.79 -34.54
CA TYR A 316 -3.49 -9.20 -33.28
C TYR A 316 -2.66 -8.59 -32.17
N ASP A 317 -3.32 -8.10 -31.14
CA ASP A 317 -2.70 -7.66 -29.90
C ASP A 317 -3.24 -8.52 -28.74
N ALA A 318 -2.41 -8.76 -27.72
CA ALA A 318 -2.79 -9.63 -26.61
C ALA A 318 -3.93 -9.03 -25.76
N GLU A 319 -3.91 -7.72 -25.54
CA GLU A 319 -4.89 -7.02 -24.71
C GLU A 319 -6.11 -6.57 -25.53
N ASP A 320 -5.92 -6.17 -26.79
CA ASP A 320 -6.98 -5.63 -27.65
C ASP A 320 -7.65 -6.68 -28.56
N GLY A 321 -7.05 -7.85 -28.75
CA GLY A 321 -7.55 -8.88 -29.67
C GLY A 321 -7.26 -8.55 -31.14
N ASP A 322 -8.25 -8.76 -32.03
CA ASP A 322 -8.08 -8.49 -33.47
C ASP A 322 -8.12 -6.98 -33.74
N ILE A 323 -7.01 -6.44 -34.26
CA ILE A 323 -6.88 -5.02 -34.62
C ILE A 323 -6.53 -4.84 -36.11
N SER A 324 -6.86 -5.84 -36.94
CA SER A 324 -6.54 -5.85 -38.36
C SER A 324 -7.13 -4.66 -39.12
N ASP A 325 -8.25 -4.10 -38.66
CA ASP A 325 -8.89 -2.93 -39.23
C ASP A 325 -8.09 -1.62 -39.03
N LYS A 326 -7.17 -1.60 -38.06
CA LYS A 326 -6.28 -0.47 -37.77
C LYS A 326 -4.97 -0.54 -38.58
N VAL A 327 -4.72 -1.61 -39.32
CA VAL A 327 -3.47 -1.77 -40.08
C VAL A 327 -3.39 -0.77 -41.22
N ILE A 328 -2.25 -0.09 -41.31
CA ILE A 328 -1.94 0.85 -42.40
C ILE A 328 -0.71 0.40 -43.19
N VAL A 329 -0.63 0.85 -44.44
CA VAL A 329 0.57 0.70 -45.28
C VAL A 329 1.49 1.88 -45.01
N LYS A 330 2.59 1.64 -44.30
CA LYS A 330 3.62 2.64 -44.02
C LYS A 330 4.50 2.92 -45.24
N GLU A 331 4.78 1.90 -46.03
CA GLU A 331 5.58 2.00 -47.26
C GLU A 331 5.16 0.92 -48.28
N SER A 332 5.11 1.27 -49.56
CA SER A 332 4.99 0.28 -50.65
C SER A 332 5.86 0.68 -51.83
N THR A 333 6.69 -0.24 -52.29
CA THR A 333 7.54 -0.04 -53.48
C THR A 333 7.00 -0.75 -54.71
N VAL A 334 5.77 -1.29 -54.66
CA VAL A 334 5.14 -2.01 -55.78
C VAL A 334 4.62 -1.01 -56.82
N PRO A 335 5.11 -1.03 -58.08
CA PRO A 335 4.64 -0.11 -59.11
C PRO A 335 3.21 -0.46 -59.54
N VAL A 336 2.27 0.45 -59.28
CA VAL A 336 0.87 0.35 -59.71
C VAL A 336 0.45 1.55 -60.55
N ASP A 337 -0.53 1.37 -61.42
CA ASP A 337 -1.19 2.49 -62.12
C ASP A 337 -2.28 3.16 -61.28
N GLU A 338 -2.98 4.14 -61.85
CA GLU A 338 -4.07 4.89 -61.22
C GLU A 338 -5.25 4.02 -60.73
N ASN A 339 -5.38 2.80 -61.25
CA ASN A 339 -6.43 1.85 -60.88
C ASN A 339 -5.93 0.77 -59.90
N GLY A 340 -4.70 0.87 -59.42
CA GLY A 340 -4.06 -0.10 -58.54
C GLY A 340 -3.62 -1.38 -59.26
N ILE A 341 -3.38 -1.33 -60.57
CA ILE A 341 -2.92 -2.48 -61.35
C ILE A 341 -1.40 -2.55 -61.37
N ALA A 342 -0.83 -3.72 -61.07
CA ALA A 342 0.61 -3.93 -61.07
C ALA A 342 1.22 -3.80 -62.48
N THR A 343 2.19 -2.90 -62.67
CA THR A 343 2.69 -2.51 -64.01
C THR A 343 4.08 -3.04 -64.37
N LYS A 344 4.87 -3.47 -63.38
CA LYS A 344 6.28 -3.84 -63.61
C LYS A 344 6.67 -5.10 -62.84
N LYS A 345 7.23 -6.09 -63.57
CA LYS A 345 7.78 -7.31 -62.96
C LYS A 345 8.96 -7.00 -62.05
N GLY A 346 9.07 -7.73 -60.94
CA GLY A 346 10.12 -7.54 -59.95
C GLY A 346 9.74 -8.07 -58.58
N THR A 347 10.65 -7.94 -57.62
CA THR A 347 10.38 -8.17 -56.21
C THR A 347 10.42 -6.83 -55.49
N TYR A 348 9.37 -6.53 -54.75
CA TYR A 348 9.16 -5.25 -54.08
C TYR A 348 8.87 -5.48 -52.61
N LYS A 349 8.93 -4.39 -51.84
CA LYS A 349 8.73 -4.35 -50.40
C LYS A 349 7.41 -3.66 -50.09
N VAL A 350 6.68 -4.18 -49.11
CA VAL A 350 5.57 -3.47 -48.45
C VAL A 350 5.82 -3.53 -46.95
N VAL A 351 5.68 -2.38 -46.29
CA VAL A 351 5.76 -2.23 -44.83
C VAL A 351 4.38 -1.92 -44.30
N PHE A 352 3.89 -2.80 -43.44
CA PHE A 352 2.68 -2.58 -42.68
C PHE A 352 3.01 -2.06 -41.29
N TYR A 353 2.10 -1.27 -40.73
CA TYR A 353 2.24 -0.66 -39.42
C TYR A 353 0.89 -0.62 -38.73
N VAL A 354 0.87 -0.81 -37.42
CA VAL A 354 -0.33 -0.73 -36.58
C VAL A 354 0.02 -0.15 -35.22
N VAL A 355 -0.95 0.48 -34.57
CA VAL A 355 -0.85 0.94 -33.18
C VAL A 355 -2.05 0.41 -32.40
N ASP A 356 -1.81 -0.15 -31.22
CA ASP A 356 -2.85 -0.63 -30.31
C ASP A 356 -3.52 0.53 -29.53
N SER A 357 -4.42 0.18 -28.60
CA SER A 357 -5.11 1.15 -27.74
C SER A 357 -4.23 1.75 -26.63
N ASP A 358 -3.17 1.04 -26.23
CA ASP A 358 -2.17 1.47 -25.24
C ASP A 358 -1.05 2.35 -25.85
N GLY A 359 -1.04 2.51 -27.18
CA GLY A 359 -0.07 3.28 -27.93
C GLY A 359 1.21 2.52 -28.30
N ASN A 360 1.26 1.19 -28.13
CA ASN A 360 2.35 0.37 -28.64
C ASN A 360 2.16 0.11 -30.14
N ASP A 361 3.27 -0.02 -30.85
CA ASP A 361 3.30 -0.15 -32.30
C ASP A 361 3.90 -1.48 -32.74
N GLY A 362 3.40 -1.99 -33.86
CA GLY A 362 3.94 -3.16 -34.56
C GLY A 362 4.25 -2.83 -36.01
N GLU A 363 5.37 -3.34 -36.53
CA GLU A 363 5.76 -3.17 -37.93
C GLU A 363 6.14 -4.51 -38.55
N GLN A 364 5.68 -4.76 -39.78
CA GLN A 364 6.05 -5.95 -40.54
C GLN A 364 6.39 -5.60 -41.98
N THR A 365 7.52 -6.13 -42.44
CA THR A 365 7.94 -6.02 -43.84
C THR A 365 7.69 -7.33 -44.59
N VAL A 366 6.92 -7.27 -45.67
CA VAL A 366 6.67 -8.40 -46.57
C VAL A 366 7.24 -8.15 -47.97
N LYS A 367 7.52 -9.24 -48.71
CA LYS A 367 7.95 -9.20 -50.10
C LYS A 367 6.78 -9.49 -51.04
N VAL A 368 6.71 -8.72 -52.12
CA VAL A 368 5.71 -8.89 -53.18
C VAL A 368 6.43 -9.18 -54.49
N ARG A 369 6.19 -10.35 -55.07
CA ARG A 369 6.75 -10.73 -56.38
C ARG A 369 5.72 -10.49 -57.49
N VAL A 370 6.03 -9.58 -58.41
CA VAL A 370 5.26 -9.34 -59.63
C VAL A 370 5.86 -10.12 -60.79
N PHE A 371 5.07 -10.98 -61.45
CA PHE A 371 5.56 -11.90 -62.50
C PHE A 371 4.85 -11.81 -63.84
#